data_AF-A0A363T5V0-F1
#
_entry.id   AF-A0A363T5V0-F1
#
_cell.length_a   1.000
_cell.length_b   1.000
_cell.length_c   1.000
_cell.angle_alpha   90.00
_cell.angle_beta   90.00
_cell.angle_gamma   90.00
#
_symmetry.space_group_name_H-M   'P 1'
#
loop_
_entity.id
_entity.type
_entity.pdbx_description
1 polymer ?
#
loop_
_entity_poly.entity_id
_entity_poly.type
_entity_poly.pdbx_seq_one_letter_code
_entity_poly.pdbx_strand_id
1 'polypeptide(L)'
;MNTLNVQNDEQLLTFFKALADANRLKIVGLLAQKPYTVEQLAAMLEVRPPTVSHHLKMLSEAGLVSAKAESYYNLYQLEPGVLEQIARRLVAQDKLPSMAAEVDLQAYDRMVLHNILLPDGRLKVIPAQRKKREVVLKHILKDFEPGIHYTEAQVNEILSHYHADTATLRREMITYKFMQRSGGEYWRIDGEQPS
;
A
#
# COMPACT_ATOMS: atom_id res chain seq x y z
N MET A 1 -4.22 7.44 7.28
CA MET A 1 -4.30 6.44 6.20
C MET A 1 -5.07 7.06 5.05
N ASN A 2 -4.47 7.15 3.87
CA ASN A 2 -4.99 7.92 2.75
C ASN A 2 -6.10 7.15 2.02
N THR A 3 -7.37 7.57 2.19
CA THR A 3 -8.57 6.93 1.62
C THR A 3 -8.50 6.75 0.10
N LEU A 4 -7.79 7.64 -0.59
CA LEU A 4 -7.52 7.56 -2.03
C LEU A 4 -6.67 6.34 -2.42
N ASN A 5 -5.82 5.82 -1.53
CA ASN A 5 -4.99 4.65 -1.81
C ASN A 5 -5.80 3.35 -1.72
N VAL A 6 -6.67 3.24 -0.71
CA VAL A 6 -7.50 2.05 -0.48
C VAL A 6 -8.48 1.81 -1.64
N GLN A 7 -9.12 2.87 -2.15
CA GLN A 7 -10.03 2.76 -3.30
C GLN A 7 -9.31 2.33 -4.59
N ASN A 8 -8.03 2.70 -4.73
CA ASN A 8 -7.23 2.33 -5.89
C ASN A 8 -6.83 0.85 -5.87
N ASP A 9 -6.54 0.29 -4.70
CA ASP A 9 -6.14 -1.11 -4.53
C ASP A 9 -7.33 -2.06 -4.76
N GLU A 10 -8.53 -1.69 -4.28
CA GLU A 10 -9.74 -2.48 -4.50
C GLU A 10 -10.14 -2.56 -5.98
N GLN A 11 -9.99 -1.46 -6.73
CA GLN A 11 -10.21 -1.45 -8.19
C GLN A 11 -9.23 -2.39 -8.91
N LEU A 12 -7.95 -2.33 -8.53
CA LEU A 12 -6.92 -3.16 -9.15
C LEU A 12 -7.13 -4.65 -8.84
N LEU A 13 -7.51 -4.96 -7.60
CA LEU A 13 -7.85 -6.33 -7.19
C LEU A 13 -9.07 -6.86 -7.94
N THR A 14 -10.11 -6.04 -8.08
CA THR A 14 -11.32 -6.39 -8.84
C THR A 14 -10.99 -6.69 -10.30
N PHE A 15 -10.14 -5.85 -10.91
CA PHE A 15 -9.66 -6.07 -12.28
C PHE A 15 -8.89 -7.38 -12.44
N PHE A 16 -7.92 -7.66 -11.57
CA PHE A 16 -7.15 -8.91 -11.66
C PHE A 16 -8.00 -10.15 -11.38
N LYS A 17 -8.96 -10.09 -10.45
CA LYS A 17 -9.93 -11.18 -10.23
C LYS A 17 -10.79 -11.44 -11.47
N ALA A 18 -11.21 -10.38 -12.16
CA ALA A 18 -11.95 -10.49 -13.41
C ALA A 18 -11.10 -11.11 -14.53
N LEU A 19 -9.77 -10.96 -14.53
CA LEU A 19 -8.89 -11.58 -15.54
C LEU A 19 -8.31 -12.94 -15.16
N ALA A 20 -8.31 -13.32 -13.88
CA ALA A 20 -7.73 -14.56 -13.36
C ALA A 20 -8.54 -15.82 -13.70
N ASP A 21 -8.86 -16.02 -14.97
CA ASP A 21 -9.60 -17.18 -15.50
C ASP A 21 -9.36 -17.34 -17.00
N ALA A 22 -9.10 -18.57 -17.42
CA ALA A 22 -8.73 -18.88 -18.78
C ALA A 22 -9.83 -18.54 -19.81
N ASN A 23 -11.11 -18.74 -19.49
CA ASN A 23 -12.20 -18.42 -20.40
C ASN A 23 -12.43 -16.91 -20.48
N ARG A 24 -12.27 -16.17 -19.39
CA ARG A 24 -12.34 -14.70 -19.41
C ARG A 24 -11.22 -14.08 -20.26
N LEU A 25 -10.00 -14.60 -20.16
CA LEU A 25 -8.90 -14.17 -21.03
C LEU A 25 -9.18 -14.47 -22.51
N LYS A 26 -9.75 -15.63 -22.84
CA LYS A 26 -10.17 -15.94 -24.21
C LYS A 26 -11.28 -15.01 -24.69
N ILE A 27 -12.29 -14.71 -23.86
CA ILE A 27 -13.36 -13.74 -24.17
C ILE A 27 -12.76 -12.38 -24.48
N VAL A 28 -11.87 -11.87 -23.63
CA VAL A 28 -11.17 -10.59 -23.86
C VAL A 28 -10.42 -10.60 -25.18
N GLY A 29 -9.67 -11.66 -25.48
CA GLY A 29 -8.93 -11.80 -26.75
C GLY A 29 -9.83 -11.90 -27.99
N LEU A 30 -11.01 -12.50 -27.88
CA LEU A 30 -12.01 -12.51 -28.94
C LEU A 30 -12.60 -11.11 -29.14
N LEU A 31 -13.04 -10.47 -28.05
CA LEU A 31 -13.66 -9.14 -28.07
C LEU A 31 -12.69 -8.02 -28.50
N ALA A 32 -11.38 -8.22 -28.33
CA ALA A 32 -10.35 -7.33 -28.84
C ALA A 32 -10.32 -7.26 -30.38
N GLN A 33 -10.85 -8.29 -31.07
CA GLN A 33 -10.90 -8.34 -32.53
C GLN A 33 -12.19 -7.68 -33.06
N LYS A 34 -13.34 -8.02 -32.46
CA LYS A 34 -14.66 -7.45 -32.79
C LYS A 34 -15.71 -7.80 -31.73
N PRO A 35 -16.86 -7.11 -31.71
CA PRO A 35 -17.98 -7.46 -30.84
C PRO A 35 -18.59 -8.83 -31.15
N TYR A 36 -19.08 -9.53 -30.12
CA TYR A 36 -19.74 -10.84 -30.22
C TYR A 36 -20.95 -10.94 -29.28
N THR A 37 -21.91 -11.81 -29.63
CA THR A 37 -23.01 -12.19 -28.73
C THR A 37 -22.59 -13.29 -27.74
N VAL A 38 -23.41 -13.53 -26.72
CA VAL A 38 -23.21 -14.60 -25.74
C VAL A 38 -23.16 -15.97 -26.43
N GLU A 39 -24.05 -16.21 -27.40
CA GLU A 39 -24.17 -17.47 -28.14
C GLU A 39 -22.93 -17.72 -28.99
N GLN A 40 -22.41 -16.69 -29.66
CA GLN A 40 -21.19 -16.79 -30.46
C GLN A 40 -19.97 -17.12 -29.59
N LEU A 41 -19.82 -16.42 -28.46
CA LEU A 41 -18.76 -16.68 -27.49
C LEU A 41 -18.87 -18.09 -26.90
N ALA A 42 -20.09 -18.53 -26.57
CA ALA A 42 -20.34 -19.87 -26.04
C ALA A 42 -19.92 -20.97 -27.03
N ALA A 43 -20.27 -20.79 -28.31
CA ALA A 43 -19.88 -21.70 -29.38
C ALA A 43 -18.34 -21.75 -29.58
N MET A 44 -17.68 -20.59 -29.65
CA MET A 44 -16.22 -20.52 -29.85
C MET A 44 -15.40 -21.06 -28.66
N LEU A 45 -15.95 -20.98 -27.45
CA LEU A 45 -15.29 -21.45 -26.22
C LEU A 45 -15.70 -22.86 -25.82
N GLU A 46 -16.64 -23.47 -26.54
CA GLU A 46 -17.23 -24.78 -26.24
C GLU A 46 -17.80 -24.87 -24.80
N VAL A 47 -18.44 -23.80 -24.35
CA VAL A 47 -19.10 -23.73 -23.03
C VAL A 47 -20.57 -23.35 -23.19
N ARG A 48 -21.34 -23.46 -22.10
CA ARG A 48 -22.77 -23.12 -22.12
C ARG A 48 -22.97 -21.61 -22.05
N PRO A 49 -24.01 -21.04 -22.71
CA PRO A 49 -24.31 -19.60 -22.65
C PRO A 49 -24.40 -19.02 -21.22
N PRO A 50 -24.99 -19.69 -20.22
CA PRO A 50 -24.98 -19.17 -18.84
C PRO A 50 -23.57 -18.97 -18.26
N THR A 51 -22.61 -19.82 -18.63
CA THR A 51 -21.20 -19.70 -18.22
C THR A 51 -20.58 -18.44 -18.82
N VAL A 52 -20.84 -18.17 -20.10
CA VAL A 52 -20.39 -16.95 -20.77
C VAL A 52 -21.04 -15.71 -20.15
N SER A 53 -22.35 -15.72 -19.89
CA SER A 53 -23.04 -14.61 -19.22
C SER A 53 -22.44 -14.30 -17.85
N HIS A 54 -22.10 -15.33 -17.07
CA HIS A 54 -21.41 -15.16 -15.79
C HIS A 54 -20.03 -14.52 -15.96
N HIS A 55 -19.24 -14.97 -16.94
CA HIS A 55 -17.95 -14.38 -17.25
C HIS A 55 -18.06 -12.92 -17.71
N LEU A 56 -19.00 -12.61 -18.61
CA LEU A 56 -19.25 -11.26 -19.09
C LEU A 56 -19.72 -10.33 -17.97
N LYS A 57 -20.55 -10.80 -17.04
CA LYS A 57 -20.93 -10.03 -15.86
C LYS A 57 -19.72 -9.57 -15.06
N MET A 58 -18.79 -10.48 -14.72
CA MET A 58 -17.58 -10.13 -13.98
C MET A 58 -16.66 -9.19 -14.77
N LEU A 59 -16.56 -9.37 -16.09
CA LEU A 59 -15.80 -8.46 -16.95
C LEU A 59 -16.46 -7.07 -17.01
N SER A 60 -17.79 -6.98 -17.07
CA SER A 60 -18.52 -5.71 -17.06
C SER A 60 -18.42 -4.99 -15.70
N GLU A 61 -18.49 -5.73 -14.59
CA GLU A 61 -18.26 -5.18 -13.24
C GLU A 61 -16.85 -4.59 -13.10
N ALA A 62 -15.86 -5.18 -13.77
CA ALA A 62 -14.50 -4.64 -13.86
C ALA A 62 -14.32 -3.55 -14.93
N GLY A 63 -15.37 -3.17 -15.66
CA GLY A 63 -15.34 -2.17 -16.73
C GLY A 63 -14.60 -2.63 -17.99
N LEU A 64 -14.26 -3.91 -18.12
CA LEU A 64 -13.51 -4.45 -19.25
C LEU A 64 -14.36 -4.62 -20.52
N VAL A 65 -15.66 -4.82 -20.36
CA VAL A 65 -16.58 -5.03 -21.48
C VAL A 65 -17.90 -4.29 -21.24
N SER A 66 -18.49 -3.81 -22.33
CA SER A 66 -19.83 -3.22 -22.33
C SER A 66 -20.77 -4.01 -23.23
N ALA A 67 -22.08 -3.88 -22.99
CA ALA A 67 -23.13 -4.50 -23.79
C ALA A 67 -23.91 -3.43 -24.54
N LYS A 68 -24.12 -3.65 -25.83
CA LYS A 68 -24.99 -2.85 -26.69
C LYS A 68 -26.19 -3.71 -27.10
N ALA A 69 -27.39 -3.23 -26.77
CA ALA A 69 -28.61 -3.88 -27.21
C ALA A 69 -28.79 -3.70 -28.72
N GLU A 70 -28.91 -4.81 -29.45
CA GLU A 70 -29.30 -4.84 -30.86
C GLU A 70 -30.52 -5.73 -31.04
N SER A 71 -31.69 -5.11 -31.20
CA SER A 71 -33.00 -5.71 -31.54
C SER A 71 -33.42 -6.95 -30.73
N TYR A 72 -32.73 -8.08 -30.87
CA TYR A 72 -32.99 -9.37 -30.23
C TYR A 72 -31.82 -9.92 -29.39
N TYR A 73 -30.62 -9.36 -29.49
CA TYR A 73 -29.43 -9.84 -28.80
C TYR A 73 -28.59 -8.70 -28.23
N ASN A 74 -27.77 -9.00 -27.23
CA ASN A 74 -26.77 -8.09 -26.72
C ASN A 74 -25.43 -8.39 -27.38
N LEU A 75 -24.85 -7.40 -28.05
CA LEU A 75 -23.47 -7.45 -28.52
C LEU A 75 -22.56 -6.93 -27.42
N TYR A 76 -21.58 -7.74 -27.05
CA TYR A 76 -20.54 -7.34 -26.11
C TYR A 76 -19.33 -6.85 -26.88
N GLN A 77 -18.69 -5.80 -26.36
CA GLN A 77 -17.45 -5.23 -26.91
C GLN A 77 -16.44 -5.01 -25.79
N LEU A 78 -15.14 -5.08 -26.15
CA LEU A 78 -14.08 -4.70 -25.24
C LEU A 78 -14.09 -3.18 -25.03
N GLU A 79 -13.73 -2.73 -23.83
CA GLU A 79 -13.46 -1.33 -23.50
C GLU A 79 -11.93 -1.11 -23.35
N PRO A 80 -11.19 -0.82 -24.43
CA PRO A 80 -9.72 -0.79 -24.41
C PRO A 80 -9.17 0.30 -23.50
N GLY A 81 -9.91 1.40 -23.34
CA GLY A 81 -9.49 2.53 -22.51
C GLY A 81 -9.30 2.17 -21.04
N VAL A 82 -10.06 1.22 -20.50
CA VAL A 82 -9.91 0.75 -19.11
C VAL A 82 -8.64 -0.09 -18.96
N LEU A 83 -8.39 -0.98 -19.93
CA LEU A 83 -7.19 -1.80 -19.97
C LEU A 83 -5.93 -0.93 -20.09
N GLU A 84 -5.95 0.08 -20.97
CA GLU A 84 -4.85 1.04 -21.13
C GLU A 84 -4.62 1.87 -19.86
N GLN A 85 -5.68 2.35 -19.22
CA GLN A 85 -5.56 3.10 -17.97
C GLN A 85 -4.91 2.27 -16.87
N ILE A 86 -5.31 1.00 -16.72
CA ILE A 86 -4.74 0.12 -15.70
C ILE A 86 -3.30 -0.27 -16.05
N ALA A 87 -3.01 -0.60 -17.31
CA ALA A 87 -1.64 -0.86 -17.75
C ALA A 87 -0.73 0.35 -17.54
N ARG A 88 -1.20 1.55 -17.91
CA ARG A 88 -0.48 2.80 -17.62
C ARG A 88 -0.32 3.00 -16.12
N ARG A 89 -1.31 2.75 -15.29
CA ARG A 89 -1.18 2.85 -13.82
C ARG A 89 -0.14 1.88 -13.26
N LEU A 90 -0.07 0.65 -13.77
CA LEU A 90 0.91 -0.36 -13.38
C LEU A 90 2.34 0.03 -13.78
N VAL A 91 2.49 0.65 -14.96
CA VAL A 91 3.79 1.04 -15.52
C VAL A 91 4.24 2.43 -15.02
N ALA A 92 3.31 3.35 -14.82
CA ALA A 92 3.60 4.76 -14.53
C ALA A 92 3.82 5.08 -13.05
N GLN A 93 3.74 4.10 -12.13
CA GLN A 93 3.94 4.38 -10.71
C GLN A 93 4.72 3.31 -9.94
N ASP A 94 5.70 3.82 -9.18
CA ASP A 94 6.37 3.31 -7.97
C ASP A 94 5.41 2.83 -6.83
N LYS A 95 4.18 2.40 -7.14
CA LYS A 95 3.14 2.03 -6.14
C LYS A 95 2.99 0.54 -5.83
N LEU A 96 3.29 -0.35 -6.78
CA LEU A 96 3.54 -1.76 -6.41
C LEU A 96 4.68 -1.87 -5.39
N PRO A 97 5.79 -1.11 -5.55
CA PRO A 97 6.79 -0.92 -4.51
C PRO A 97 6.24 -0.35 -3.20
N SER A 98 5.27 0.57 -3.17
CA SER A 98 4.80 1.15 -1.91
C SER A 98 4.00 0.15 -1.06
N MET A 99 3.15 -0.69 -1.68
CA MET A 99 2.46 -1.77 -0.96
C MET A 99 3.44 -2.84 -0.45
N ALA A 100 4.43 -3.23 -1.28
CA ALA A 100 5.45 -4.18 -0.89
C ALA A 100 6.42 -3.60 0.17
N ALA A 101 6.81 -2.33 0.04
CA ALA A 101 7.73 -1.65 0.95
C ALA A 101 7.08 -1.32 2.28
N GLU A 102 5.79 -0.97 2.35
CA GLU A 102 5.09 -0.79 3.63
C GLU A 102 4.99 -2.11 4.40
N VAL A 103 4.69 -3.21 3.71
CA VAL A 103 4.65 -4.55 4.34
C VAL A 103 6.06 -5.00 4.77
N ASP A 104 7.08 -4.80 3.93
CA ASP A 104 8.47 -5.17 4.22
C ASP A 104 9.10 -4.31 5.33
N LEU A 105 8.91 -2.99 5.29
CA LEU A 105 9.39 -2.09 6.36
C LEU A 105 8.71 -2.39 7.68
N GLN A 106 7.39 -2.62 7.72
CA GLN A 106 6.74 -2.99 8.96
C GLN A 106 7.19 -4.37 9.48
N ALA A 107 7.45 -5.34 8.61
CA ALA A 107 7.95 -6.65 9.00
C ALA A 107 9.40 -6.58 9.50
N TYR A 108 10.26 -5.84 8.80
CA TYR A 108 11.64 -5.57 9.19
C TYR A 108 11.71 -4.81 10.51
N ASP A 109 10.89 -3.76 10.68
CA ASP A 109 10.83 -2.98 11.91
C ASP A 109 10.41 -3.85 13.10
N ARG A 110 9.36 -4.68 12.94
CA ARG A 110 8.94 -5.65 13.95
C ARG A 110 10.04 -6.64 14.32
N MET A 111 10.74 -7.19 13.31
CA MET A 111 11.85 -8.11 13.53
C MET A 111 13.00 -7.43 14.29
N VAL A 112 13.37 -6.21 13.89
CA VAL A 112 14.44 -5.44 14.54
C VAL A 112 14.08 -5.15 16.00
N LEU A 113 12.86 -4.69 16.27
CA LEU A 113 12.38 -4.43 17.62
C LEU A 113 12.36 -5.70 18.47
N HIS A 114 11.83 -6.81 17.93
CA HIS A 114 11.82 -8.10 18.62
C HIS A 114 13.23 -8.58 19.03
N ASN A 115 14.22 -8.35 18.18
CA ASN A 115 15.60 -8.81 18.42
C ASN A 115 16.41 -7.90 19.37
N ILE A 116 16.02 -6.64 19.53
CA ILE A 116 16.79 -5.62 20.28
C ILE A 116 16.11 -5.23 21.59
N LEU A 117 14.79 -5.32 21.68
CA LEU A 117 14.04 -5.05 22.90
C LEU A 117 14.07 -6.25 23.84
N LEU A 118 14.25 -5.96 25.11
CA LEU A 118 14.04 -6.89 26.21
C LEU A 118 12.52 -7.05 26.46
N PRO A 119 12.08 -8.12 27.15
CA PRO A 119 10.66 -8.33 27.44
C PRO A 119 9.97 -7.19 28.21
N ASP A 120 10.75 -6.37 28.91
CA ASP A 120 10.29 -5.18 29.65
C ASP A 120 10.20 -3.91 28.78
N GLY A 121 10.53 -4.00 27.49
CA GLY A 121 10.53 -2.87 26.54
C GLY A 121 11.83 -2.07 26.50
N ARG A 122 12.86 -2.43 27.27
CA ARG A 122 14.17 -1.74 27.26
C ARG A 122 15.04 -2.19 26.10
N LEU A 123 15.94 -1.32 25.65
CA LEU A 123 16.95 -1.68 24.65
C LEU A 123 18.05 -2.51 25.29
N LYS A 124 18.36 -3.67 24.71
CA LYS A 124 19.56 -4.44 25.05
C LYS A 124 20.84 -3.64 24.81
N VAL A 125 20.86 -2.89 23.70
CA VAL A 125 21.95 -2.00 23.29
C VAL A 125 21.43 -1.00 22.25
N ILE A 126 22.00 0.20 22.19
CA ILE A 126 21.74 1.14 21.10
C ILE A 126 22.40 0.59 19.81
N PRO A 127 21.63 0.29 18.75
CA PRO A 127 22.20 -0.36 17.56
C PRO A 127 23.26 0.50 16.85
N ALA A 128 24.37 -0.13 16.47
CA ALA A 128 25.41 0.53 15.67
C ALA A 128 24.98 0.73 14.19
N GLN A 129 24.18 -0.19 13.65
CA GLN A 129 23.71 -0.13 12.27
C GLN A 129 22.64 0.96 12.10
N ARG A 130 22.87 1.89 11.16
CA ARG A 130 22.01 3.05 10.88
C ARG A 130 20.52 2.68 10.76
N LYS A 131 20.18 1.72 9.88
CA LYS A 131 18.79 1.29 9.67
C LYS A 131 18.13 0.76 10.95
N LYS A 132 18.81 -0.08 11.73
CA LYS A 132 18.25 -0.63 13.00
C LYS A 132 18.05 0.45 14.06
N ARG A 133 18.98 1.41 14.14
CA ARG A 133 18.86 2.55 15.03
C ARG A 133 17.66 3.40 14.67
N GLU A 134 17.45 3.68 13.39
CA GLU A 134 16.30 4.43 12.91
C GLU A 134 14.97 3.81 13.35
N VAL A 135 14.82 2.49 13.22
CA VAL A 135 13.64 1.75 13.69
C VAL A 135 13.41 1.95 15.19
N VAL A 136 14.47 1.80 15.99
CA VAL A 136 14.40 2.00 17.44
C VAL A 136 13.99 3.43 17.78
N LEU A 137 14.59 4.43 17.15
CA LEU A 137 14.25 5.83 17.42
C LEU A 137 12.80 6.14 17.03
N LYS A 138 12.33 5.63 15.89
CA LYS A 138 10.92 5.74 15.47
C LYS A 138 9.95 5.07 16.45
N HIS A 139 10.36 3.98 17.08
CA HIS A 139 9.56 3.33 18.12
C HIS A 139 9.45 4.21 19.37
N ILE A 140 10.58 4.72 19.87
CA ILE A 140 10.62 5.61 21.05
C ILE A 140 9.89 6.93 20.77
N LEU A 141 9.97 7.45 19.54
CA LEU A 141 9.31 8.71 19.13
C LEU A 141 7.78 8.68 19.34
N LYS A 142 7.17 7.49 19.43
CA LYS A 142 5.73 7.33 19.69
C LYS A 142 5.32 7.81 21.08
N ASP A 143 6.25 7.85 22.03
CA ASP A 143 6.00 8.37 23.38
C ASP A 143 6.13 9.90 23.45
N PHE A 144 6.54 10.54 22.35
CA PHE A 144 6.56 12.00 22.22
C PHE A 144 5.32 12.46 21.45
N GLU A 145 4.49 13.26 22.11
CA GLU A 145 3.28 13.81 21.54
C GLU A 145 3.59 14.94 20.55
N PRO A 146 2.96 14.93 19.36
CA PRO A 146 2.98 16.04 18.41
C PRO A 146 2.62 17.39 19.03
N GLY A 147 3.36 18.44 18.67
CA GLY A 147 3.08 19.81 19.09
C GLY A 147 3.42 20.13 20.55
N ILE A 148 3.93 19.16 21.34
CA ILE A 148 4.42 19.41 22.70
C ILE A 148 5.91 19.74 22.68
N HIS A 149 6.26 20.79 23.45
CA HIS A 149 7.63 21.17 23.74
C HIS A 149 8.05 20.57 25.08
N TYR A 150 9.12 19.79 25.05
CA TYR A 150 9.69 19.09 26.19
C TYR A 150 11.00 19.76 26.59
N THR A 151 11.18 19.99 27.88
CA THR A 151 12.49 20.34 28.44
C THR A 151 13.45 19.15 28.34
N GLU A 152 14.75 19.42 28.39
CA GLU A 152 15.77 18.37 28.40
C GLU A 152 15.55 17.32 29.52
N ALA A 153 15.08 17.75 30.69
CA ALA A 153 14.79 16.86 31.80
C ALA A 153 13.63 15.90 31.47
N GLN A 154 12.54 16.41 30.89
CA GLN A 154 11.40 15.59 30.46
C GLN A 154 11.78 14.61 29.36
N VAL A 155 12.60 15.04 28.39
CA VAL A 155 13.12 14.14 27.36
C VAL A 155 13.95 13.01 27.99
N ASN A 156 14.82 13.33 28.95
CA ASN A 156 15.62 12.30 29.62
C ASN A 156 14.79 11.32 30.43
N GLU A 157 13.75 11.81 31.10
CA GLU A 157 12.80 10.97 31.83
C GLU A 157 12.16 9.94 30.89
N ILE A 158 11.61 10.39 29.76
CA ILE A 158 11.03 9.50 28.74
C ILE A 158 12.07 8.50 28.22
N LEU A 159 13.25 8.98 27.82
CA LEU A 159 14.30 8.13 27.25
C LEU A 159 14.88 7.13 28.27
N SER A 160 14.82 7.42 29.57
CA SER A 160 15.35 6.57 30.63
C SER A 160 14.61 5.24 30.76
N HIS A 161 13.33 5.21 30.35
CA HIS A 161 12.54 3.98 30.25
C HIS A 161 13.08 3.01 29.20
N TYR A 162 13.86 3.50 28.22
CA TYR A 162 14.40 2.68 27.14
C TYR A 162 15.87 2.31 27.33
N HIS A 163 16.71 3.26 27.75
CA HIS A 163 18.14 3.03 27.94
C HIS A 163 18.77 4.06 28.88
N ALA A 164 19.80 3.66 29.64
CA ALA A 164 20.49 4.55 30.58
C ALA A 164 21.27 5.67 29.87
N ASP A 165 21.78 5.40 28.67
CA ASP A 165 22.40 6.41 27.81
C ASP A 165 21.36 7.23 27.04
N THR A 166 20.65 8.08 27.78
CA THR A 166 19.64 9.00 27.25
C THR A 166 20.26 10.10 26.39
N ALA A 167 21.51 10.49 26.68
CA ALA A 167 22.24 11.50 25.93
C ALA A 167 22.49 11.07 24.48
N THR A 168 22.89 9.81 24.25
CA THR A 168 23.06 9.26 22.91
C THR A 168 21.73 9.20 22.17
N LEU A 169 20.67 8.65 22.77
CA LEU A 169 19.35 8.58 22.13
C LEU A 169 18.84 9.96 21.72
N ARG A 170 18.96 10.95 22.61
CA ARG A 170 18.55 12.33 22.36
C ARG A 170 19.32 12.96 21.20
N ARG A 171 20.65 12.79 21.19
CA ARG A 171 21.50 13.30 20.10
C ARG A 171 21.09 12.69 18.76
N GLU A 172 20.88 11.38 18.74
CA GLU A 172 20.50 10.66 17.53
C GLU A 172 19.10 11.09 17.05
N MET A 173 18.12 11.33 17.95
CA MET A 173 16.82 11.87 17.56
C MET A 173 16.91 13.21 16.81
N ILE A 174 17.86 14.08 17.19
CA ILE A 174 18.15 15.32 16.46
C ILE A 174 18.88 15.02 15.14
N THR A 175 19.89 14.13 15.16
CA THR A 175 20.67 13.77 13.96
C THR A 175 19.79 13.20 12.84
N TYR A 176 18.79 12.39 13.18
CA TYR A 176 17.81 11.84 12.24
C TYR A 176 16.66 12.79 11.93
N LYS A 177 16.64 14.01 12.50
CA LYS A 177 15.58 15.01 12.35
C LYS A 177 14.19 14.50 12.78
N PHE A 178 14.14 13.60 13.76
CA PHE A 178 12.88 13.20 14.39
C PHE A 178 12.41 14.20 15.45
N MET A 179 13.37 14.91 16.04
CA MET A 179 13.12 16.02 16.94
C MET A 179 13.98 17.22 16.55
N GLN A 180 13.55 18.41 16.93
CA GLN A 180 14.34 19.63 16.88
C GLN A 180 14.61 20.12 18.30
N ARG A 181 15.68 20.89 18.47
CA ARG A 181 16.02 21.55 19.73
C ARG A 181 16.28 23.03 19.51
N SER A 182 15.68 23.89 20.33
CA SER A 182 15.99 25.33 20.42
C SER A 182 15.72 25.83 21.82
N GLY A 183 16.53 26.78 22.31
CA GLY A 183 16.29 27.41 23.62
C GLY A 183 16.29 26.47 24.84
N GLY A 184 16.82 25.25 24.71
CA GLY A 184 16.75 24.23 25.77
C GLY A 184 15.50 23.34 25.73
N GLU A 185 14.60 23.59 24.78
CA GLU A 185 13.40 22.79 24.52
C GLU A 185 13.60 21.86 23.32
N TYR A 186 12.86 20.77 23.33
CA TYR A 186 12.84 19.72 22.33
C TYR A 186 11.40 19.49 21.88
N TRP A 187 11.16 19.34 20.59
CA TRP A 187 9.84 18.97 20.08
C TRP A 187 9.98 18.01 18.92
N ARG A 188 8.96 17.17 18.75
CA ARG A 188 8.87 16.22 17.65
C ARG A 188 8.58 16.94 16.33
N ILE A 189 9.26 16.52 15.26
CA ILE A 189 8.98 16.99 13.91
C ILE A 189 8.08 15.95 13.23
N ASP A 190 6.80 16.28 13.07
CA ASP A 190 5.92 15.50 12.19
C ASP A 190 6.18 15.94 10.75
N GLY A 191 6.43 14.98 9.86
CA GLY A 191 7.00 15.18 8.52
C GLY A 191 6.18 15.98 7.50
N GLU A 192 5.30 16.87 7.91
CA GLU A 192 4.77 17.94 7.06
C GLU A 192 5.50 19.24 7.40
N GLN A 193 6.53 19.57 6.63
CA GLN A 193 6.92 20.98 6.52
C GLN A 193 5.94 21.64 5.56
N PRO A 194 5.13 22.62 5.99
CA PRO A 194 4.49 23.52 5.06
C PRO A 194 5.53 24.56 4.64
N SER A 195 5.75 24.69 3.34
CA SER A 195 6.29 25.90 2.72
C SER A 195 5.59 26.09 1.39
#